data_AF-A0A833D3Y1-F1
#
_entry.id   AF-A0A833D3Y1-F1
#
_cell.length_a   1.000
_cell.length_b   1.000
_cell.length_c   1.000
_cell.angle_alpha   90.00
_cell.angle_beta   90.00
_cell.angle_gamma   90.00
#
_symmetry.space_group_name_H-M   'P 1'
#
loop_
_entity.id
_entity.type
_entity.pdbx_description
1 polymer ?
#
loop_
_entity_poly.entity_id
_entity_poly.type
_entity_poly.pdbx_seq_one_letter_code
_entity_poly.pdbx_strand_id
1 'polypeptide(L)'
;MIRTLLSHYFPVFPEVFVTLSTFVLMIYGLIRGESSYKMLQMGVKTVLFVAIILCFVVFKEPVSLFHGHYDISMATQLAKAAILFMVFILCFMGLSHFEREEIKQFEGPILIVFATLGMMSLVSASDFMTLFMGIEILSLSLYILVAIQHN
;
A
#
# COMPACT_ATOMS: atom_id res chain seq x y z
N MET A 1 -15.89 26.11 -6.30
CA MET A 1 -14.42 26.11 -6.15
C MET A 1 -13.90 24.91 -5.34
N ILE A 2 -14.42 24.63 -4.13
CA ILE A 2 -13.99 23.47 -3.33
C ILE A 2 -14.39 22.11 -3.96
N ARG A 3 -15.61 22.00 -4.51
CA ARG A 3 -16.09 20.77 -5.18
C ARG A 3 -15.27 20.38 -6.42
N THR A 4 -14.77 21.34 -7.18
CA THR A 4 -13.98 21.11 -8.40
C THR A 4 -12.55 20.67 -8.10
N LEU A 5 -11.97 21.15 -6.98
CA LEU A 5 -10.68 20.64 -6.50
C LEU A 5 -10.82 19.21 -5.97
N LEU A 6 -11.85 18.94 -5.15
CA LEU A 6 -12.11 17.60 -4.63
C LEU A 6 -12.36 16.57 -5.74
N SER A 7 -13.05 16.94 -6.81
CA SER A 7 -13.25 16.04 -7.96
C SER A 7 -11.94 15.72 -8.70
N HIS A 8 -11.00 16.67 -8.74
CA HIS A 8 -9.74 16.49 -9.47
C HIS A 8 -8.77 15.53 -8.77
N TYR A 9 -8.71 15.57 -7.43
CA TYR A 9 -7.82 14.69 -6.65
C TYR A 9 -8.48 13.36 -6.24
N PHE A 10 -9.77 13.19 -6.50
CA PHE A 10 -10.52 11.98 -6.18
C PHE A 10 -9.82 10.68 -6.66
N PRO A 11 -9.15 10.64 -7.84
CA PRO A 11 -8.48 9.44 -8.32
C PRO A 11 -7.28 8.93 -7.50
N VAL A 12 -6.71 9.73 -6.59
CA VAL A 12 -5.61 9.33 -5.66
C VAL A 12 -6.15 8.76 -4.34
N PHE A 13 -7.48 8.61 -4.24
CA PHE A 13 -8.12 8.13 -3.02
C PHE A 13 -7.67 6.72 -2.58
N PRO A 14 -7.43 5.73 -3.47
CA PRO A 14 -6.93 4.43 -3.07
C PRO A 14 -5.59 4.51 -2.30
N GLU A 15 -4.64 5.32 -2.77
CA GLU A 15 -3.32 5.50 -2.16
C GLU A 15 -3.41 6.18 -0.80
N VAL A 16 -4.22 7.23 -0.72
CA VAL A 16 -4.46 7.97 0.53
C VAL A 16 -5.13 7.06 1.56
N PHE A 17 -6.11 6.27 1.13
CA PHE A 17 -6.79 5.31 2.00
C PHE A 17 -5.83 4.25 2.55
N VAL A 18 -5.00 3.65 1.70
CA VAL A 18 -4.01 2.64 2.13
C VAL A 18 -3.00 3.27 3.09
N THR A 19 -2.51 4.46 2.79
CA THR A 19 -1.53 5.16 3.63
C THR A 19 -2.09 5.46 5.03
N LEU A 20 -3.28 6.06 5.10
CA LEU A 20 -3.92 6.37 6.39
C LEU A 20 -4.24 5.10 7.18
N SER A 21 -4.76 4.07 6.51
CA SER A 21 -5.06 2.80 7.16
C SER A 21 -3.81 2.12 7.72
N THR A 22 -2.70 2.16 6.98
CA THR A 22 -1.41 1.62 7.43
C THR A 22 -0.89 2.34 8.67
N PHE A 23 -0.96 3.68 8.71
CA PHE A 23 -0.58 4.42 9.92
C PHE A 23 -1.44 4.07 11.13
N VAL A 24 -2.75 3.93 10.95
CA VAL A 24 -3.67 3.51 12.02
C VAL A 24 -3.32 2.11 12.51
N LEU A 25 -3.10 1.17 11.60
CA LEU A 25 -2.68 -0.20 11.96
C LEU A 25 -1.32 -0.20 12.66
N MET A 26 -0.38 0.63 12.23
CA MET A 26 0.94 0.73 12.87
C MET A 26 0.85 1.23 14.32
N ILE A 27 0.11 2.32 14.56
CA ILE A 27 -0.11 2.83 15.92
C ILE A 27 -0.82 1.77 16.78
N TYR A 28 -1.80 1.09 16.21
CA TYR A 28 -2.51 0.02 16.90
C TYR A 28 -1.59 -1.17 17.26
N GLY A 29 -0.69 -1.56 16.35
CA GLY A 29 0.31 -2.58 16.62
C GLY A 29 1.29 -2.18 17.71
N LEU A 30 1.73 -0.93 17.69
CA LEU A 30 2.64 -0.37 18.70
C LEU A 30 2.04 -0.41 20.11
N ILE A 31 0.75 -0.10 20.26
CA ILE A 31 0.08 -0.07 21.57
C ILE A 31 -0.15 -1.48 22.13
N ARG A 32 -0.47 -2.45 21.26
CA ARG A 32 -0.98 -3.78 21.68
C ARG A 32 0.09 -4.89 21.64
N GLY A 33 1.26 -4.60 21.06
CA GLY A 33 2.42 -5.49 21.01
C GLY A 33 2.15 -6.80 20.27
N GLU A 34 2.88 -7.85 20.64
CA GLU A 34 2.88 -9.16 19.95
C GLU A 34 1.51 -9.86 19.92
N SER A 35 0.64 -9.58 20.91
CA SER A 35 -0.72 -10.14 20.97
C SER A 35 -1.63 -9.65 19.83
N SER A 36 -1.23 -8.57 19.15
CA SER A 36 -1.99 -7.93 18.09
C SER A 36 -1.82 -8.57 16.70
N TYR A 37 -0.85 -9.47 16.55
CA TYR A 37 -0.40 -9.98 15.24
C TYR A 37 -1.55 -10.49 14.36
N LYS A 38 -2.43 -11.36 14.89
CA LYS A 38 -3.60 -11.89 14.15
C LYS A 38 -4.56 -10.80 13.70
N MET A 39 -4.80 -9.80 14.55
CA MET A 39 -5.75 -8.73 14.26
C MET A 39 -5.17 -7.75 13.23
N LEU A 40 -3.86 -7.49 13.28
CA LEU A 40 -3.16 -6.70 12.27
C LEU A 40 -3.15 -7.38 10.91
N GLN A 41 -2.88 -8.69 10.86
CA GLN A 41 -2.95 -9.43 9.61
C GLN A 41 -4.34 -9.34 8.97
N MET A 42 -5.38 -9.49 9.78
CA MET A 42 -6.76 -9.35 9.30
C MET A 42 -7.00 -7.92 8.80
N GLY A 43 -6.54 -6.91 9.56
CA GLY A 43 -6.59 -5.50 9.15
C GLY A 43 -5.91 -5.23 7.82
N VAL A 44 -4.67 -5.69 7.62
CA VAL A 44 -3.91 -5.53 6.37
C VAL A 44 -4.66 -6.18 5.20
N LYS A 45 -5.15 -7.41 5.36
CA LYS A 45 -5.95 -8.10 4.32
C LYS A 45 -7.21 -7.31 3.98
N THR A 46 -7.92 -6.78 4.97
CA THR A 46 -9.09 -5.94 4.75
C THR A 46 -8.74 -4.65 4.02
N VAL A 47 -7.66 -3.96 4.40
CA VAL A 47 -7.21 -2.73 3.76
C VAL A 47 -6.86 -2.98 2.29
N LEU A 48 -6.08 -4.02 2.01
CA LEU A 48 -5.71 -4.39 0.63
C LEU A 48 -6.96 -4.73 -0.20
N PHE A 49 -7.89 -5.51 0.35
CA PHE A 49 -9.13 -5.87 -0.35
C PHE A 49 -9.99 -4.64 -0.68
N VAL A 50 -10.16 -3.72 0.28
CA VAL A 50 -10.89 -2.47 0.07
C VAL A 50 -10.17 -1.59 -0.96
N ALA A 51 -8.83 -1.52 -0.92
CA ALA A 51 -8.04 -0.75 -1.88
C ALA A 51 -8.21 -1.25 -3.32
N ILE A 52 -8.27 -2.57 -3.53
CA ILE A 52 -8.56 -3.16 -4.85
C ILE A 52 -9.91 -2.65 -5.38
N ILE A 53 -10.96 -2.68 -4.54
CA ILE A 53 -12.29 -2.20 -4.92
C ILE A 53 -12.24 -0.70 -5.24
N LEU A 54 -11.53 0.09 -4.43
CA LEU A 54 -11.41 1.53 -4.64
C LEU A 54 -10.74 1.88 -5.97
N CYS A 55 -9.74 1.11 -6.43
CA CYS A 55 -9.13 1.32 -7.75
C CYS A 55 -10.16 1.28 -8.89
N PHE A 56 -11.16 0.40 -8.81
CA PHE A 56 -12.20 0.28 -9.84
C PHE A 56 -13.36 1.28 -9.65
N VAL A 57 -13.73 1.60 -8.41
CA VAL A 57 -14.86 2.50 -8.11
C VAL A 57 -14.53 3.96 -8.38
N VAL A 58 -13.28 4.35 -8.13
CA VAL A 58 -12.86 5.75 -8.17
C VAL A 58 -12.47 6.19 -9.58
N PHE A 59 -12.03 5.26 -10.44
CA PHE A 59 -11.62 5.58 -11.80
C PHE A 59 -12.83 5.95 -12.68
N LYS A 60 -12.77 7.14 -13.30
CA LYS A 60 -13.80 7.63 -14.23
C LYS A 60 -13.19 8.06 -15.55
N GLU A 61 -12.24 9.00 -15.49
CA GLU A 61 -11.59 9.56 -16.66
C GLU A 61 -10.08 9.61 -16.41
N PRO A 62 -9.26 9.49 -17.48
CA PRO A 62 -7.83 9.66 -17.37
C PRO A 62 -7.52 11.10 -16.98
N VAL A 63 -6.72 11.27 -15.93
CA VAL A 63 -6.33 12.59 -15.43
C VAL A 63 -4.85 12.61 -15.10
N SER A 64 -4.20 13.71 -15.45
CA SER A 64 -2.87 14.03 -15.00
C SER A 64 -2.95 14.95 -13.79
N LEU A 65 -2.28 14.56 -12.72
CA LEU A 65 -2.26 15.27 -11.44
C LEU A 65 -0.88 15.86 -11.17
N PHE A 66 -0.86 16.82 -10.25
CA PHE A 66 0.37 17.49 -9.80
C PHE A 66 1.18 18.03 -10.98
N HIS A 67 0.58 18.85 -11.84
CA HIS A 67 1.27 19.48 -12.98
C HIS A 67 1.95 18.51 -13.97
N GLY A 68 1.48 17.26 -14.08
CA GLY A 68 2.06 16.29 -15.01
C GLY A 68 3.03 15.28 -14.37
N HIS A 69 3.22 15.34 -13.05
CA HIS A 69 4.11 14.41 -12.35
C HIS A 69 3.46 13.06 -12.03
N TYR A 70 2.11 13.00 -12.04
CA TYR A 70 1.37 11.79 -11.66
C TYR A 70 0.22 11.51 -12.62
N ASP A 71 0.37 10.50 -13.46
CA ASP A 71 -0.67 10.11 -14.42
C ASP A 71 -1.54 8.98 -13.90
N ILE A 72 -2.84 9.17 -14.10
CA ILE A 72 -3.87 8.18 -13.80
C ILE A 72 -4.59 7.87 -15.08
N SER A 73 -4.28 6.72 -15.65
CA SER A 73 -4.93 6.13 -16.80
C SER A 73 -5.48 4.74 -16.46
N MET A 74 -6.28 4.17 -17.37
CA MET A 74 -6.80 2.80 -17.20
C MET A 74 -5.67 1.78 -17.02
N ALA A 75 -4.54 1.95 -17.73
CA ALA A 75 -3.38 1.09 -17.59
C ALA A 75 -2.76 1.18 -16.19
N THR A 76 -2.60 2.41 -15.65
CA THR A 76 -2.06 2.59 -14.30
C THR A 76 -2.97 2.02 -13.22
N GLN A 77 -4.29 2.17 -13.35
CA GLN A 77 -5.25 1.61 -12.39
C GLN A 77 -5.28 0.09 -12.44
N LEU A 78 -5.22 -0.50 -13.64
CA LEU A 78 -5.16 -1.95 -13.80
C LEU A 78 -3.86 -2.52 -13.22
N ALA A 79 -2.73 -1.85 -13.43
CA ALA A 79 -1.45 -2.24 -12.85
C ALA A 79 -1.46 -2.11 -11.31
N LYS A 80 -2.02 -1.04 -10.74
CA LYS A 80 -2.21 -0.89 -9.28
C LYS A 80 -3.08 -2.01 -8.71
N ALA A 81 -4.21 -2.32 -9.36
CA ALA A 81 -5.08 -3.40 -8.95
C ALA A 81 -4.37 -4.76 -9.01
N ALA A 82 -3.57 -5.02 -10.04
CA ALA A 82 -2.78 -6.24 -10.17
C ALA A 82 -1.73 -6.38 -9.06
N ILE A 83 -1.03 -5.29 -8.73
CA ILE A 83 -0.06 -5.25 -7.62
C ILE A 83 -0.77 -5.55 -6.29
N LEU A 84 -1.85 -4.84 -5.99
CA LEU A 84 -2.62 -5.06 -4.76
C LEU A 84 -3.14 -6.49 -4.67
N PHE A 85 -3.59 -7.08 -5.78
CA PHE A 85 -4.05 -8.45 -5.84
C PHE A 85 -2.93 -9.46 -5.59
N MET A 86 -1.74 -9.27 -6.19
CA MET A 86 -0.57 -10.12 -5.93
C MET A 86 -0.14 -10.05 -4.47
N VAL A 87 -0.08 -8.84 -3.89
CA VAL A 87 0.26 -8.64 -2.47
C VAL A 87 -0.81 -9.25 -1.57
N PHE A 88 -2.08 -9.15 -1.92
CA PHE A 88 -3.17 -9.77 -1.17
C PHE A 88 -3.01 -11.30 -1.11
N ILE A 89 -2.72 -11.94 -2.25
CA ILE A 89 -2.43 -13.38 -2.31
C ILE A 89 -1.17 -13.70 -1.49
N LEU A 90 -0.11 -12.90 -1.64
CA LEU A 90 1.13 -13.08 -0.88
C LEU A 90 0.89 -13.04 0.62
N CYS A 91 0.11 -12.07 1.12
CA CYS A 91 -0.29 -12.02 2.53
C CYS A 91 -1.14 -13.24 2.91
N PHE A 92 -2.05 -13.69 2.04
CA PHE A 92 -2.87 -14.87 2.33
C PHE A 92 -2.04 -16.15 2.48
N MET A 93 -1.00 -16.32 1.64
CA MET A 93 -0.10 -17.47 1.66
C MET A 93 0.98 -17.36 2.75
N GLY A 94 1.73 -16.26 2.75
CA GLY A 94 2.95 -16.07 3.55
C GLY A 94 2.71 -15.99 5.05
N LEU A 95 1.54 -15.54 5.49
CA LEU A 95 1.27 -15.35 6.92
C LEU A 95 1.05 -16.66 7.69
N SER A 96 0.79 -17.77 6.98
CA SER A 96 0.76 -19.12 7.56
C SER A 96 2.15 -19.65 7.96
N HIS A 97 3.22 -19.11 7.36
CA HIS A 97 4.60 -19.49 7.69
C HIS A 97 5.11 -18.79 8.95
N PHE A 98 4.80 -17.50 9.14
CA PHE A 98 5.26 -16.72 10.31
C PHE A 98 4.72 -17.24 11.65
N GLU A 99 3.52 -17.84 11.67
CA GLU A 99 3.00 -18.49 12.89
C GLU A 99 3.80 -19.74 13.29
N ARG A 100 4.51 -20.38 12.35
CA ARG A 100 5.30 -21.59 12.61
C ARG A 100 6.71 -21.30 13.11
N GLU A 101 7.26 -20.13 12.83
CA GLU A 101 8.64 -19.76 13.20
C GLU A 101 8.73 -18.88 14.46
N GLU A 102 7.63 -18.68 15.19
CA GLU A 102 7.53 -17.80 16.37
C GLU A 102 7.87 -16.31 16.14
N ILE A 103 8.18 -15.92 14.90
CA ILE A 103 8.40 -14.54 14.50
C ILE A 103 7.05 -13.81 14.43
N LYS A 104 6.52 -13.41 15.59
CA LYS A 104 5.27 -12.63 15.74
C LYS A 104 5.52 -11.12 15.73
N GLN A 105 6.46 -10.68 14.91
CA GLN A 105 6.76 -9.25 14.79
C GLN A 105 5.65 -8.59 13.96
N PHE A 106 4.94 -7.67 14.61
CA PHE A 106 3.79 -6.99 14.00
C PHE A 106 4.18 -6.03 12.86
N GLU A 107 5.47 -5.70 12.75
CA GLU A 107 6.03 -4.77 11.77
C GLU A 107 6.06 -5.35 10.35
N GLY A 108 6.27 -6.67 10.20
CA GLY A 108 6.39 -7.33 8.89
C GLY A 108 5.20 -7.06 7.96
N PRO A 109 3.95 -7.33 8.39
CA PRO A 109 2.76 -7.02 7.57
C PRO A 109 2.63 -5.54 7.20
N ILE A 110 3.05 -4.62 8.08
CA ILE A 110 2.97 -3.17 7.86
C ILE A 110 3.97 -2.74 6.78
N LEU A 111 5.21 -3.26 6.85
CA LEU A 111 6.26 -2.99 5.87
C LEU A 111 5.90 -3.48 4.47
N ILE A 112 5.19 -4.61 4.36
CA ILE A 112 4.67 -5.09 3.07
C ILE A 112 3.68 -4.08 2.45
N VAL A 113 2.82 -3.47 3.27
CA VAL A 113 1.88 -2.44 2.76
C VAL A 113 2.63 -1.16 2.37
N PHE A 114 3.67 -0.75 3.11
CA PHE A 114 4.53 0.37 2.70
C PHE A 114 5.26 0.11 1.38
N ALA A 115 5.81 -1.08 1.18
CA ALA A 115 6.39 -1.47 -0.10
C ALA A 115 5.37 -1.40 -1.24
N THR A 116 4.12 -1.79 -0.95
CA THR A 116 3.00 -1.73 -1.90
C THR A 116 2.64 -0.29 -2.27
N LEU A 117 2.66 0.64 -1.31
CA LEU A 117 2.51 2.08 -1.59
C LEU A 117 3.60 2.61 -2.52
N GLY A 118 4.86 2.19 -2.31
CA GLY A 118 5.96 2.48 -3.22
C GLY A 118 5.70 1.99 -4.64
N MET A 119 5.22 0.74 -4.79
CA MET A 119 4.84 0.17 -6.09
C MET A 119 3.67 0.93 -6.75
N MET A 120 2.66 1.34 -5.99
CA MET A 120 1.54 2.13 -6.51
C MET A 120 1.99 3.52 -6.99
N SER A 121 2.90 4.16 -6.26
CA SER A 121 3.51 5.43 -6.67
C SER A 121 4.33 5.28 -7.94
N LEU A 122 5.11 4.19 -8.05
CA LEU A 122 5.92 3.86 -9.21
C LEU A 122 5.10 3.74 -10.50
N VAL A 123 3.97 3.04 -10.44
CA VAL A 123 3.12 2.80 -11.62
C VAL A 123 2.50 4.07 -12.18
N SER A 124 2.28 5.08 -11.34
CA SER A 124 1.71 6.36 -11.75
C SER A 124 2.72 7.49 -11.93
N ALA A 125 4.01 7.21 -11.79
CA ALA A 125 5.06 8.21 -11.96
C ALA A 125 5.21 8.59 -13.44
N SER A 126 5.18 9.89 -13.73
CA SER A 126 5.39 10.44 -15.08
C SER A 126 6.74 11.13 -15.24
N ASP A 127 7.48 11.31 -14.14
CA ASP A 127 8.79 11.93 -14.09
C ASP A 127 9.78 11.13 -13.21
N PHE A 128 11.07 11.40 -13.41
CA PHE A 128 12.14 10.69 -12.71
C PHE A 128 12.14 10.91 -11.20
N MET A 129 11.68 12.08 -10.72
CA MET A 129 11.65 12.35 -9.28
C MET A 129 10.59 11.49 -8.58
N THR A 130 9.36 11.45 -9.11
CA THR A 130 8.29 10.60 -8.57
C THR A 130 8.65 9.11 -8.64
N LEU A 131 9.29 8.70 -9.74
CA LEU A 131 9.81 7.34 -9.90
C LEU A 131 10.86 7.02 -8.82
N PHE A 132 11.85 7.90 -8.62
CA PHE A 132 12.89 7.71 -7.62
C PHE A 132 12.31 7.59 -6.20
N MET A 133 11.41 8.49 -5.82
CA MET A 133 10.74 8.46 -4.52
C MET A 133 9.96 7.16 -4.29
N GLY A 134 9.29 6.64 -5.32
CA GLY A 134 8.59 5.35 -5.25
C GLY A 134 9.54 4.17 -5.02
N ILE A 135 10.71 4.17 -5.67
CA ILE A 135 11.76 3.16 -5.46
C ILE A 135 12.35 3.26 -4.05
N GLU A 136 12.61 4.46 -3.52
CA GLU A 136 13.15 4.62 -2.17
C GLU A 136 12.20 4.09 -1.09
N ILE A 137 10.90 4.40 -1.19
CA ILE A 137 9.90 3.88 -0.24
C ILE A 137 9.85 2.34 -0.29
N LEU A 138 9.89 1.78 -1.50
CA LEU A 138 9.92 0.34 -1.71
C LEU A 138 11.19 -0.31 -1.15
N SER A 139 12.36 0.26 -1.43
CA SER A 139 13.65 -0.32 -1.05
C SER A 139 13.89 -0.26 0.45
N LEU A 140 13.55 0.85 1.12
CA LEU A 140 13.64 0.97 2.57
C LEU A 140 12.72 -0.04 3.28
N SER A 141 11.49 -0.20 2.78
CA SER A 141 10.54 -1.17 3.34
C SER A 141 11.06 -2.61 3.23
N LEU A 142 11.62 -2.97 2.07
CA LEU A 142 12.21 -4.30 1.85
C LEU A 142 13.49 -4.52 2.65
N TYR A 143 14.34 -3.50 2.77
CA TYR A 143 15.57 -3.58 3.55
C TYR A 143 15.28 -3.91 5.02
N ILE A 144 14.31 -3.21 5.63
CA ILE A 144 13.90 -3.48 7.02
C ILE A 144 13.26 -4.87 7.13
N LEU A 145 12.43 -5.27 6.17
CA LEU A 145 11.80 -6.60 6.17
C LEU A 145 12.83 -7.74 6.16
N VAL A 146 13.91 -7.60 5.40
CA VAL A 146 15.01 -8.57 5.39
C VAL A 146 15.78 -8.55 6.72
N ALA A 147 16.02 -7.37 7.29
CA ALA A 147 16.71 -7.24 8.57
C ALA A 147 15.95 -7.92 9.72
N ILE A 148 14.62 -7.86 9.71
CA ILE A 148 13.75 -8.55 10.69
C ILE A 148 13.97 -10.07 10.67
N GLN A 149 14.21 -10.66 9.50
CA GLN A 149 14.41 -12.11 9.38
C GLN A 149 15.75 -12.59 9.97
N HIS A 150 16.74 -11.71 10.07
CA HIS A 150 18.10 -12.07 10.51
C HIS A 150 18.30 -11.91 12.03
N ASN A 151 17.26 -11.57 12.79
CA ASN A 151 17.30 -11.41 14.24
C ASN A 151 16.37 -12.41 14.92
#